data_AF-A0A2C6ACF9-F1
#
_entry.id   AF-A0A2C6ACF9-F1
#
_cell.length_a   1.000
_cell.length_b   1.000
_cell.length_c   1.000
_cell.angle_alpha   90.00
_cell.angle_beta   90.00
_cell.angle_gamma   90.00
#
_symmetry.space_group_name_H-M   'P 1'
#
loop_
_entity.id
_entity.type
_entity.pdbx_description
1 polymer ?
#
loop_
_entity_poly.entity_id
_entity_poly.type
_entity_poly.pdbx_seq_one_letter_code
_entity_poly.pdbx_strand_id
1 'polypeptide(L)'
;MVITAAWQGPGTYSLWKIFSYPAEGGPRAAFAVPTSVGHTLTSAYTVMLTLLMVNFWTIVISLVAYGLWKYRSQKPHPLLPALWNKRASLFDSIIETYQYSKGSGPAQKDNGDEEPKKAWRLLLLLLVLLAYLGQTAMTVVVPPKLILGGAAPVKPEAIYVPVVRELEDNFTTATRYGLEIPPALRALGSVDLANVELRNKVSVSQAISDGQWNGSEPIQRVDYEYRVTGADLGLQRYPDLALTVTGSCRTEYNWHNRTEKRRIGRVSVSVDFYQAFGGEYDVSVFDGAETLAKFVLGREPSKGTLERSNASWAAFVSSVDRTSFSPGSDPWYRTTSTGSTSTGTAYTVNPARPALSCWQDDVWSYRGRTSTAVNLDQIPELQLSQGMRIVLARLMASPMIQHIGSRLGPSSLKSSTTAIGQIFDAQHSSFQADLERLVLASYIATSNILTDSTLYPPGADSVVPNLVKASNGQVSDSVADFIVWSPEVSALDLTVVVVIPCFLTVLWLAALVLLCCRPLNIVGALDSKKMFQVLMTEYPDATLKQGTESGKPEWDL
;
A
#
# COMPACT_ATOMS: atom_id res chain seq x y z
N MET A 1 -1.29 -0.41 3.68
CA MET A 1 -0.95 -0.97 2.34
C MET A 1 -0.73 -2.47 2.51
N VAL A 2 -1.49 -3.32 1.82
CA VAL A 2 -1.22 -4.78 1.68
C VAL A 2 0.25 -4.95 1.25
N ILE A 3 1.01 -5.71 2.03
CA ILE A 3 2.44 -5.94 1.81
C ILE A 3 2.58 -7.30 1.14
N THR A 4 2.22 -7.47 -0.14
CA THR A 4 2.66 -8.71 -0.82
C THR A 4 2.91 -8.64 -2.30
N ALA A 5 3.99 -9.36 -2.62
CA ALA A 5 4.64 -9.69 -3.87
C ALA A 5 3.90 -10.66 -4.82
N ALA A 6 2.67 -11.09 -4.51
CA ALA A 6 2.01 -12.13 -5.30
C ALA A 6 1.22 -11.55 -6.45
N TRP A 7 1.55 -11.96 -7.67
CA TRP A 7 0.81 -11.58 -8.87
C TRP A 7 -0.63 -12.12 -8.79
N GLN A 8 -1.59 -11.20 -8.91
CA GLN A 8 -3.01 -11.53 -8.98
C GLN A 8 -3.42 -11.69 -10.45
N GLY A 9 -3.92 -12.86 -10.81
CA GLY A 9 -4.34 -13.13 -12.18
C GLY A 9 -5.61 -12.35 -12.59
N PRO A 10 -5.88 -12.19 -13.90
CA PRO A 10 -7.06 -11.49 -14.41
C PRO A 10 -8.42 -12.08 -13.95
N GLY A 11 -8.40 -13.35 -13.54
CA GLY A 11 -9.56 -14.05 -12.96
C GLY A 11 -9.91 -13.60 -11.55
N THR A 12 -9.04 -12.86 -10.87
CA THR A 12 -9.16 -12.56 -9.43
C THR A 12 -9.87 -11.26 -9.12
N TYR A 13 -9.87 -10.30 -10.06
CA TYR A 13 -10.41 -8.96 -9.84
C TYR A 13 -11.43 -8.56 -10.92
N SER A 14 -12.31 -7.62 -10.57
CA SER A 14 -13.32 -7.03 -11.44
C SER A 14 -12.84 -5.68 -11.97
N LEU A 15 -12.78 -5.55 -13.29
CA LEU A 15 -12.49 -4.29 -13.98
C LEU A 15 -13.79 -3.56 -14.35
N TRP A 16 -13.67 -2.26 -14.66
CA TRP A 16 -14.77 -1.40 -15.10
C TRP A 16 -15.90 -1.27 -14.08
N LYS A 17 -15.58 -1.43 -12.80
CA LYS A 17 -16.51 -1.36 -11.68
C LYS A 17 -16.14 -0.20 -10.77
N ILE A 18 -17.15 0.53 -10.30
CA ILE A 18 -17.00 1.52 -9.24
C ILE A 18 -16.90 0.78 -7.91
N PHE A 19 -15.96 1.19 -7.07
CA PHE A 19 -15.71 0.57 -5.77
C PHE A 19 -15.18 1.60 -4.77
N SER A 20 -15.10 1.22 -3.50
CA SER A 20 -14.52 2.07 -2.46
C SER A 20 -13.06 1.68 -2.22
N TYR A 21 -12.14 2.57 -2.58
CA TYR A 21 -10.71 2.43 -2.33
C TYR A 21 -10.39 2.84 -0.88
N PRO A 22 -9.76 1.98 -0.07
CA PRO A 22 -9.35 2.30 1.28
C PRO A 22 -8.13 3.22 1.26
N ALA A 23 -8.31 4.48 1.65
CA ALA A 23 -7.23 5.44 1.87
C ALA A 23 -7.13 5.79 3.35
N GLU A 24 -5.99 6.34 3.78
CA GLU A 24 -5.73 6.75 5.17
C GLU A 24 -6.71 7.83 5.69
N GLY A 25 -7.37 8.56 4.78
CA GLY A 25 -8.41 9.54 5.10
C GLY A 25 -9.85 9.03 4.98
N GLY A 26 -10.02 7.70 4.92
CA GLY A 26 -11.32 7.05 4.71
C GLY A 26 -11.53 6.53 3.28
N PRO A 27 -12.67 5.89 3.01
CA PRO A 27 -12.94 5.27 1.72
C PRO A 27 -13.15 6.33 0.63
N ARG A 28 -12.48 6.16 -0.52
CA ARG A 28 -12.61 7.02 -1.70
C ARG A 28 -13.32 6.29 -2.83
N ALA A 29 -14.23 6.95 -3.53
CA ALA A 29 -14.86 6.36 -4.70
C ALA A 29 -13.83 6.21 -5.83
N ALA A 30 -13.66 5.00 -6.33
CA ALA A 30 -12.67 4.66 -7.32
C ALA A 30 -13.27 3.84 -8.46
N PHE A 31 -12.58 3.82 -9.60
CA PHE A 31 -12.95 3.07 -10.79
C PHE A 31 -11.76 2.24 -11.28
N ALA A 32 -11.93 0.91 -11.33
CA ALA A 32 -10.83 0.01 -11.70
C ALA A 32 -10.73 -0.14 -13.22
N VAL A 33 -9.54 0.05 -13.79
CA VAL A 33 -9.23 -0.15 -15.22
C VAL A 33 -7.92 -0.90 -15.40
N PRO A 34 -7.65 -1.51 -16.57
CA PRO A 34 -6.30 -1.98 -16.89
C PRO A 34 -5.26 -0.85 -16.81
N THR A 35 -4.05 -1.14 -16.36
CA THR A 35 -2.98 -0.14 -16.23
C THR A 35 -2.66 0.57 -17.55
N SER A 36 -2.74 -0.15 -18.68
CA SER A 36 -2.57 0.43 -20.03
C SER A 36 -3.62 1.52 -20.35
N VAL A 37 -4.87 1.29 -19.96
CA VAL A 37 -5.95 2.27 -20.08
C VAL A 37 -5.73 3.41 -19.10
N GLY A 38 -5.32 3.10 -17.87
CA GLY A 38 -4.97 4.11 -16.85
C GLY A 38 -3.96 5.13 -17.37
N HIS A 39 -2.84 4.69 -17.96
CA HIS A 39 -1.84 5.59 -18.54
C HIS A 39 -2.36 6.41 -19.74
N THR A 40 -3.21 5.80 -20.56
CA THR A 40 -3.84 6.48 -21.70
C THR A 40 -4.79 7.58 -21.20
N LEU A 41 -5.58 7.30 -20.16
CA LEU A 41 -6.46 8.27 -19.53
C LEU A 41 -5.64 9.38 -18.87
N THR A 42 -4.60 9.08 -18.11
CA THR A 42 -3.72 10.11 -17.53
C THR A 42 -3.22 11.09 -18.60
N SER A 43 -2.80 10.57 -19.77
CA SER A 43 -2.38 11.40 -20.90
C SER A 43 -3.51 12.26 -21.46
N ALA A 44 -4.71 11.70 -21.64
CA ALA A 44 -5.89 12.43 -22.09
C ALA A 44 -6.29 13.54 -21.09
N TYR A 45 -6.19 13.27 -19.78
CA TYR A 45 -6.50 14.25 -18.74
C TYR A 45 -5.49 15.40 -18.68
N THR A 46 -4.21 15.15 -18.99
CA THR A 46 -3.22 16.22 -19.17
C THR A 46 -3.63 17.16 -20.30
N VAL A 47 -4.13 16.64 -21.43
CA VAL A 47 -4.65 17.44 -22.54
C VAL A 47 -5.91 18.21 -22.13
N MET A 48 -6.86 17.56 -21.45
CA MET A 48 -8.08 18.22 -20.96
C MET A 48 -7.77 19.36 -19.99
N LEU A 49 -6.84 19.16 -19.05
CA LEU A 49 -6.39 20.21 -18.14
C LEU A 49 -5.70 21.36 -18.87
N THR A 50 -4.92 21.06 -19.90
CA THR A 50 -4.29 22.10 -20.74
C THR A 50 -5.36 22.94 -21.44
N LEU A 51 -6.37 22.30 -22.05
CA LEU A 51 -7.51 22.99 -22.66
C LEU A 51 -8.34 23.79 -21.65
N LEU A 52 -8.54 23.23 -20.45
CA LEU A 52 -9.25 23.89 -19.36
C LEU A 52 -8.54 25.19 -18.97
N MET A 53 -7.21 25.16 -18.82
CA MET A 53 -6.40 26.34 -18.52
C MET A 53 -6.45 27.36 -19.66
N VAL A 54 -6.36 26.92 -20.91
CA VAL A 54 -6.50 27.82 -22.07
C VAL A 54 -7.85 28.54 -22.09
N ASN A 55 -8.95 27.83 -21.81
CA ASN A 55 -10.28 28.42 -21.73
C ASN A 55 -10.39 29.39 -20.55
N PHE A 56 -9.88 29.02 -19.38
CA PHE A 56 -9.84 29.88 -18.20
C PHE A 56 -9.09 31.19 -18.49
N TRP A 57 -7.89 31.12 -19.08
CA TRP A 57 -7.11 32.32 -19.43
C TRP A 57 -7.77 33.15 -20.52
N THR A 58 -8.44 32.52 -21.49
CA THR A 58 -9.22 33.24 -22.50
C THR A 58 -10.32 34.08 -21.85
N ILE A 59 -11.03 33.52 -20.85
CA ILE A 59 -12.04 34.25 -20.08
C ILE A 59 -11.40 35.40 -19.31
N VAL A 60 -10.31 35.15 -18.57
CA VAL A 60 -9.63 36.19 -17.78
C VAL A 60 -9.14 37.33 -18.65
N ILE A 61 -8.46 37.04 -19.76
CA ILE A 61 -7.95 38.05 -20.71
C ILE A 61 -9.14 38.83 -21.31
N SER A 62 -10.24 38.17 -21.66
CA SER A 62 -11.43 38.86 -22.20
C SER A 62 -12.03 39.85 -21.21
N LEU A 63 -12.13 39.48 -19.94
CA LEU A 63 -12.68 40.33 -18.87
C LEU A 63 -11.74 41.50 -18.57
N VAL A 64 -10.43 41.26 -18.50
CA VAL A 64 -9.43 42.32 -18.31
C VAL A 64 -9.44 43.29 -19.48
N ALA A 65 -9.48 42.78 -20.73
CA ALA A 65 -9.54 43.60 -21.92
C ALA A 65 -10.80 44.48 -21.95
N TYR A 66 -11.95 43.91 -21.61
CA TYR A 66 -13.21 44.64 -21.51
C TYR A 66 -13.20 45.70 -20.39
N GLY A 67 -12.67 45.36 -19.21
CA GLY A 67 -12.54 46.30 -18.09
C GLY A 67 -11.65 47.49 -18.44
N LEU A 68 -10.50 47.22 -19.07
CA LEU A 68 -9.58 48.26 -19.53
C LEU A 68 -10.18 49.14 -20.63
N TRP A 69 -10.91 48.55 -21.58
CA TRP A 69 -11.67 49.31 -22.58
C TRP A 69 -12.67 50.24 -21.91
N LYS A 70 -13.51 49.70 -21.02
CA LYS A 70 -14.56 50.48 -20.34
C LYS A 70 -13.99 51.63 -19.51
N TYR A 71 -12.82 51.45 -18.89
CA TYR A 71 -12.17 52.46 -18.06
C TYR A 71 -11.42 53.53 -18.88
N ARG A 72 -10.87 53.19 -20.06
CA ARG A 72 -10.16 54.13 -20.94
C ARG A 72 -10.95 54.39 -22.22
N SER A 73 -11.92 55.30 -22.16
CA SER A 73 -12.89 55.58 -23.24
C SER A 73 -12.34 56.15 -24.55
N GLN A 74 -11.02 56.30 -24.78
CA GLN A 74 -10.55 56.94 -26.02
C GLN A 74 -9.42 56.24 -26.80
N LYS A 75 -8.59 55.38 -26.22
CA LYS A 75 -7.57 54.61 -27.00
C LYS A 75 -7.29 53.23 -26.36
N PRO A 76 -7.54 52.10 -27.06
CA PRO A 76 -7.14 50.79 -26.57
C PRO A 76 -5.61 50.69 -26.48
N HIS A 77 -5.10 50.07 -25.42
CA HIS A 77 -3.65 49.88 -25.27
C HIS A 77 -3.16 48.94 -26.40
N PRO A 78 -2.04 49.24 -27.08
CA PRO A 78 -1.55 48.43 -28.21
C PRO A 78 -1.14 46.99 -27.82
N LEU A 79 -1.04 46.69 -26.52
CA LEU A 79 -0.78 45.34 -25.99
C LEU A 79 -2.03 44.45 -25.97
N LEU A 80 -3.24 45.04 -25.96
CA LEU A 80 -4.49 44.27 -25.83
C LEU A 80 -4.76 43.38 -27.06
N PRO A 81 -4.63 43.89 -28.31
CA PRO A 81 -4.80 43.06 -29.51
C PRO A 81 -3.75 41.94 -29.62
N ALA A 82 -2.50 42.27 -29.26
CA ALA A 82 -1.39 41.32 -29.17
C ALA A 82 -1.71 40.15 -28.22
N LEU A 83 -2.02 40.45 -26.96
CA LEU A 83 -2.40 39.47 -25.95
C LEU A 83 -3.67 38.69 -26.34
N TRP A 84 -4.64 39.34 -26.97
CA TRP A 84 -5.85 38.69 -27.46
C TRP A 84 -5.59 37.65 -28.54
N ASN A 85 -4.72 37.98 -29.51
CA ASN A 85 -4.35 37.07 -30.59
C ASN A 85 -3.49 35.90 -30.09
N LYS A 86 -2.77 36.08 -28.98
CA LYS A 86 -1.95 35.05 -28.32
C LYS A 86 -2.62 34.36 -27.12
N ARG A 87 -3.92 34.58 -26.90
CA ARG A 87 -4.68 34.00 -25.76
C ARG A 87 -4.59 32.47 -25.62
N ALA A 88 -4.29 31.76 -26.71
CA ALA A 88 -4.13 30.31 -26.72
C ALA A 88 -2.73 29.84 -26.25
N SER A 89 -1.72 30.72 -26.26
CA SER A 89 -0.34 30.43 -25.81
C SER A 89 0.14 31.53 -24.86
N LEU A 90 0.15 31.21 -23.56
CA LEU A 90 0.72 32.12 -22.56
C LEU A 90 2.21 32.39 -22.80
N PHE A 91 2.94 31.42 -23.34
CA PHE A 91 4.36 31.58 -23.66
C PHE A 91 4.58 32.65 -24.74
N ASP A 92 3.79 32.61 -25.81
CA ASP A 92 3.83 33.65 -26.85
C ASP A 92 3.46 35.02 -26.27
N SER A 93 2.47 35.04 -25.36
CA SER A 93 2.05 36.26 -24.65
C SER A 93 3.19 36.84 -23.79
N ILE A 94 4.04 36.01 -23.18
CA ILE A 94 5.24 36.45 -22.43
C ILE A 94 6.26 37.06 -23.39
N ILE A 95 6.58 36.37 -24.50
CA ILE A 95 7.56 36.85 -25.48
C ILE A 95 7.14 38.21 -26.03
N GLU A 96 5.87 38.36 -26.37
CA GLU A 96 5.35 39.60 -26.94
C GLU A 96 5.32 40.74 -25.91
N THR A 97 4.94 40.44 -24.66
CA THR A 97 5.01 41.42 -23.55
C THR A 97 6.45 41.86 -23.28
N TYR A 98 7.41 40.94 -23.34
CA TYR A 98 8.83 41.22 -23.18
C TYR A 98 9.42 42.02 -24.34
N GLN A 99 9.10 41.65 -25.58
CA GLN A 99 9.50 42.38 -26.78
C GLN A 99 8.91 43.79 -26.78
N TYR A 100 7.67 43.98 -26.34
CA TYR A 100 7.10 45.31 -26.14
C TYR A 100 7.79 46.09 -25.01
N SER A 101 8.22 45.41 -23.93
CA SER A 101 9.01 46.02 -22.86
C SER A 101 10.41 46.46 -23.30
N LYS A 102 11.02 45.76 -24.27
CA LYS A 102 12.34 46.10 -24.86
C LYS A 102 12.25 47.03 -26.07
N GLY A 103 11.16 46.95 -26.82
CA GLY A 103 10.95 47.58 -28.13
C GLY A 103 10.48 49.04 -28.10
N SER A 104 10.29 49.62 -26.91
CA SER A 104 10.39 51.08 -26.76
C SER A 104 11.84 51.49 -27.00
N GLY A 105 12.20 51.67 -28.28
CA GLY A 105 13.41 52.37 -28.71
C GLY A 105 13.48 53.78 -28.10
N PRO A 106 14.60 54.52 -28.29
CA PRO A 106 14.89 55.77 -27.59
C PRO A 106 13.82 56.83 -27.87
N ALA A 107 12.74 56.84 -27.09
CA ALA A 107 11.74 57.87 -27.12
C ALA A 107 12.29 59.05 -26.35
N GLN A 108 12.62 60.10 -27.12
CA GLN A 108 12.31 61.48 -26.82
C GLN A 108 12.02 61.76 -25.34
N LYS A 109 13.04 62.34 -24.70
CA LYS A 109 13.17 62.77 -23.32
C LYS A 109 12.02 63.71 -22.91
N ASP A 110 10.82 63.18 -22.71
CA ASP A 110 9.69 63.92 -22.14
C ASP A 110 9.77 63.80 -20.62
N ASN A 111 10.22 64.89 -19.99
CA ASN A 111 10.46 64.98 -18.56
C ASN A 111 9.13 64.90 -17.79
N GLY A 112 8.94 63.89 -16.94
CA GLY A 112 7.98 64.01 -15.83
C GLY A 112 7.35 62.72 -15.28
N ASP A 113 6.76 61.87 -16.14
CA ASP A 113 5.73 60.89 -15.68
C ASP A 113 5.99 59.41 -16.08
N GLU A 114 7.26 59.00 -16.26
CA GLU A 114 7.59 57.67 -16.82
C GLU A 114 7.64 56.50 -15.80
N GLU A 115 7.88 56.75 -14.52
CA GLU A 115 8.05 55.68 -13.52
C GLU A 115 6.85 54.73 -13.36
N PRO A 116 5.58 55.18 -13.28
CA PRO A 116 4.45 54.26 -13.06
C PRO A 116 4.20 53.32 -14.25
N LYS A 117 4.60 53.71 -15.47
CA LYS A 117 4.39 52.90 -16.70
C LYS A 117 5.39 51.76 -16.82
N LYS A 118 6.59 51.88 -16.25
CA LYS A 118 7.60 50.81 -16.23
C LYS A 118 7.24 49.73 -15.19
N ALA A 119 6.81 50.16 -14.00
CA ALA A 119 6.35 49.26 -12.94
C ALA A 119 5.14 48.42 -13.40
N TRP A 120 4.15 49.03 -14.07
CA TRP A 120 2.97 48.33 -14.57
C TRP A 120 3.29 47.23 -15.60
N ARG A 121 4.24 47.49 -16.52
CA ARG A 121 4.68 46.51 -17.52
C ARG A 121 5.38 45.30 -16.89
N LEU A 122 6.22 45.55 -15.89
CA LEU A 122 6.95 44.50 -15.17
C LEU A 122 5.99 43.65 -14.33
N LEU A 123 4.98 44.27 -13.71
CA LEU A 123 3.92 43.57 -12.99
C LEU A 123 3.08 42.68 -13.91
N LEU A 124 2.71 43.16 -15.10
CA LEU A 124 1.97 42.36 -16.08
C LEU A 124 2.79 41.17 -16.58
N LEU A 125 4.07 41.38 -16.88
CA LEU A 125 4.98 40.30 -17.27
C LEU A 125 5.13 39.24 -16.17
N LEU A 126 5.29 39.68 -14.91
CA LEU A 126 5.35 38.77 -13.76
C LEU A 126 4.04 37.98 -13.59
N LEU A 127 2.88 38.61 -13.78
CA LEU A 127 1.58 37.94 -13.69
C LEU A 127 1.43 36.88 -14.79
N VAL A 128 1.77 37.19 -16.04
CA VAL A 128 1.70 36.21 -17.15
C VAL A 128 2.70 35.07 -16.95
N LEU A 129 3.89 35.35 -16.40
CA LEU A 129 4.86 34.32 -16.04
C LEU A 129 4.33 33.40 -14.94
N LEU A 130 3.76 33.96 -13.86
CA LEU A 130 3.14 33.20 -12.78
C LEU A 130 1.95 32.36 -13.29
N ALA A 131 1.17 32.90 -14.21
CA ALA A 131 0.08 32.19 -14.89
C ALA A 131 0.59 30.98 -15.69
N TYR A 132 1.66 31.15 -16.46
CA TYR A 132 2.29 30.08 -17.23
C TYR A 132 2.87 28.98 -16.32
N LEU A 133 3.56 29.37 -15.26
CA LEU A 133 4.10 28.44 -14.26
C LEU A 133 2.97 27.70 -13.53
N GLY A 134 1.89 28.40 -13.18
CA GLY A 134 0.71 27.79 -12.57
C GLY A 134 0.03 26.78 -13.49
N GLN A 135 -0.14 27.12 -14.77
CA GLN A 135 -0.69 26.21 -15.78
C GLN A 135 0.17 24.96 -15.95
N THR A 136 1.47 25.12 -16.17
CA THR A 136 2.40 23.98 -16.35
C THR A 136 2.47 23.10 -15.10
N ALA A 137 2.56 23.71 -13.91
CA ALA A 137 2.54 22.98 -12.64
C ALA A 137 1.24 22.18 -12.46
N MET A 138 0.07 22.77 -12.72
CA MET A 138 -1.22 22.06 -12.64
C MET A 138 -1.29 20.86 -13.59
N THR A 139 -0.81 21.02 -14.83
CA THR A 139 -0.81 19.93 -15.82
C THR A 139 0.15 18.79 -15.48
N VAL A 140 1.16 19.02 -14.65
CA VAL A 140 2.12 17.98 -14.22
C VAL A 140 1.68 17.33 -12.91
N VAL A 141 1.15 18.11 -11.96
CA VAL A 141 0.84 17.66 -10.60
C VAL A 141 -0.52 16.95 -10.50
N VAL A 142 -1.51 17.38 -11.28
CA VAL A 142 -2.88 16.85 -11.17
C VAL A 142 -3.05 15.47 -11.84
N PRO A 143 -2.58 15.20 -13.07
CA PRO A 143 -2.81 13.90 -13.71
C PRO A 143 -2.28 12.69 -12.93
N PRO A 144 -1.11 12.72 -12.27
CA PRO A 144 -0.67 11.61 -11.44
C PRO A 144 -1.64 11.30 -10.28
N LYS A 145 -2.36 12.31 -9.77
CA LYS A 145 -3.38 12.13 -8.73
C LYS A 145 -4.66 11.45 -9.23
N LEU A 146 -4.80 11.26 -10.54
CA LEU A 146 -5.88 10.47 -11.12
C LEU A 146 -5.78 9.00 -10.69
N ILE A 147 -4.56 8.46 -10.58
CA ILE A 147 -4.32 7.06 -10.21
C ILE A 147 -4.10 7.01 -8.69
N LEU A 148 -5.02 6.36 -7.99
CA LEU A 148 -4.93 6.13 -6.54
C LEU A 148 -3.91 5.02 -6.20
N GLY A 149 -3.82 4.01 -7.06
CA GLY A 149 -2.92 2.86 -6.86
C GLY A 149 -3.27 1.67 -7.75
N GLY A 150 -2.48 0.59 -7.64
CA GLY A 150 -2.69 -0.65 -8.40
C GLY A 150 -3.68 -1.59 -7.72
N ALA A 151 -4.96 -1.21 -7.67
CA ALA A 151 -5.98 -1.93 -6.92
C ALA A 151 -7.28 -2.14 -7.71
N ALA A 152 -7.95 -3.25 -7.46
CA ALA A 152 -9.27 -3.53 -8.02
C ALA A 152 -10.13 -4.36 -7.06
N PRO A 153 -11.48 -4.24 -7.13
CA PRO A 153 -12.38 -5.05 -6.32
C PRO A 153 -12.25 -6.53 -6.70
N VAL A 154 -12.23 -7.38 -5.68
CA VAL A 154 -12.09 -8.82 -5.87
C VAL A 154 -13.32 -9.41 -6.57
N LYS A 155 -13.13 -10.46 -7.37
CA LYS A 155 -14.22 -11.31 -7.86
C LYS A 155 -14.61 -12.31 -6.77
N PRO A 156 -15.89 -12.41 -6.37
CA PRO A 156 -16.34 -13.35 -5.35
C PRO A 156 -15.88 -14.79 -5.61
N GLU A 157 -15.92 -15.23 -6.87
CA GLU A 157 -15.58 -16.60 -7.27
C GLU A 157 -14.10 -16.95 -7.08
N ALA A 158 -13.22 -15.95 -6.97
CA ALA A 158 -11.82 -16.17 -6.70
C ALA A 158 -11.54 -16.42 -5.21
N ILE A 159 -12.49 -16.13 -4.31
CA ILE A 159 -12.29 -16.23 -2.87
C ILE A 159 -12.46 -17.69 -2.41
N TYR A 160 -11.42 -18.19 -1.76
CA TYR A 160 -11.38 -19.53 -1.17
C TYR A 160 -10.96 -19.46 0.29
N VAL A 161 -11.80 -20.03 1.16
CA VAL A 161 -11.54 -20.11 2.60
C VAL A 161 -11.70 -21.57 3.04
N PRO A 162 -10.61 -22.27 3.43
CA PRO A 162 -10.69 -23.68 3.78
C PRO A 162 -11.48 -23.89 5.08
N VAL A 163 -12.41 -24.85 5.06
CA VAL A 163 -13.12 -25.30 6.26
C VAL A 163 -12.16 -26.07 7.18
N VAL A 164 -12.32 -25.92 8.50
CA VAL A 164 -11.78 -26.86 9.50
C VAL A 164 -12.95 -27.61 10.10
N ARG A 165 -12.91 -28.94 10.04
CA ARG A 165 -13.80 -29.83 10.77
C ARG A 165 -13.00 -30.56 11.85
N GLU A 166 -13.65 -30.82 12.99
CA GLU A 166 -13.02 -31.51 14.14
C GLU A 166 -12.63 -32.97 13.83
N LEU A 167 -13.35 -33.60 12.89
CA LEU A 167 -13.15 -34.99 12.46
C LEU A 167 -12.77 -35.03 10.99
N GLU A 168 -11.58 -34.53 10.66
CA GLU A 168 -11.00 -34.69 9.32
C GLU A 168 -10.14 -35.94 9.24
N ASP A 169 -10.16 -36.58 8.08
CA ASP A 169 -9.20 -37.64 7.78
C ASP A 169 -7.80 -37.04 7.56
N ASN A 170 -6.78 -37.90 7.69
CA ASN A 170 -5.39 -37.49 7.53
C ASN A 170 -5.12 -36.91 6.13
N PHE A 171 -5.85 -37.38 5.11
CA PHE A 171 -5.71 -36.89 3.74
C PHE A 171 -6.18 -35.44 3.61
N THR A 172 -7.40 -35.11 4.04
CA THR A 172 -7.92 -33.72 4.01
C THR A 172 -7.04 -32.80 4.85
N THR A 173 -6.57 -33.27 6.01
CA THR A 173 -5.66 -32.52 6.88
C THR A 173 -4.35 -32.19 6.16
N ALA A 174 -3.73 -33.18 5.49
CA ALA A 174 -2.50 -33.00 4.73
C ALA A 174 -2.70 -32.10 3.50
N THR A 175 -3.82 -32.23 2.79
CA THR A 175 -4.16 -31.36 1.67
C THR A 175 -4.35 -29.92 2.12
N ARG A 176 -5.11 -29.67 3.20
CA ARG A 176 -5.26 -28.32 3.77
C ARG A 176 -3.91 -27.75 4.17
N TYR A 177 -3.08 -28.55 4.84
CA TYR A 177 -1.73 -28.15 5.21
C TYR A 177 -0.95 -27.67 3.98
N GLY A 178 -0.95 -28.45 2.89
CA GLY A 178 -0.34 -28.07 1.62
C GLY A 178 -0.90 -26.80 0.98
N LEU A 179 -2.18 -26.49 1.19
CA LEU A 179 -2.81 -25.24 0.71
C LEU A 179 -2.44 -24.01 1.56
N GLU A 180 -2.15 -24.19 2.84
CA GLU A 180 -1.81 -23.11 3.79
C GLU A 180 -0.30 -22.80 3.88
N ILE A 181 0.58 -23.67 3.37
CA ILE A 181 2.03 -23.43 3.30
C ILE A 181 2.39 -22.23 2.39
N PRO A 182 1.88 -22.11 1.14
CA PRO A 182 2.28 -21.03 0.24
C PRO A 182 2.08 -19.61 0.81
N PRO A 183 0.93 -19.23 1.41
CA PRO A 183 0.80 -17.90 2.02
C PRO A 183 1.78 -17.69 3.17
N ALA A 184 2.05 -18.73 4.00
CA ALA A 184 3.06 -18.64 5.06
C ALA A 184 4.47 -18.37 4.51
N LEU A 185 4.88 -19.10 3.46
CA LEU A 185 6.17 -18.88 2.80
C LEU A 185 6.26 -17.50 2.13
N ARG A 186 5.18 -17.01 1.52
CA ARG A 186 5.14 -15.65 0.95
C ARG A 186 5.32 -14.57 2.02
N ALA A 187 4.67 -14.74 3.16
CA ALA A 187 4.81 -13.83 4.29
C ALA A 187 6.25 -13.83 4.81
N LEU A 188 6.83 -15.02 5.04
CA LEU A 188 8.22 -15.16 5.48
C LEU A 188 9.23 -14.57 4.48
N GLY A 189 9.08 -14.87 3.18
CA GLY A 189 9.95 -14.33 2.14
C GLY A 189 9.88 -12.80 2.03
N SER A 190 8.74 -12.20 2.39
CA SER A 190 8.58 -10.75 2.44
C SER A 190 9.27 -10.12 3.64
N VAL A 191 9.50 -10.86 4.73
CA VAL A 191 10.29 -10.39 5.89
C VAL A 191 11.75 -10.17 5.50
N ASP A 192 12.32 -11.07 4.71
CA ASP A 192 13.73 -10.99 4.31
C ASP A 192 13.99 -9.82 3.33
N LEU A 193 12.93 -9.34 2.66
CA LEU A 193 12.94 -8.15 1.78
C LEU A 193 12.44 -6.87 2.46
N ALA A 194 12.02 -6.96 3.73
CA ALA A 194 11.38 -5.88 4.44
C ALA A 194 12.30 -4.66 4.62
N ASN A 195 11.80 -3.49 4.23
CA ASN A 195 12.49 -2.23 4.48
C ASN A 195 12.33 -1.76 5.95
N VAL A 196 13.04 -0.70 6.31
CA VAL A 196 12.98 -0.10 7.66
C VAL A 196 11.55 0.36 8.01
N GLU A 197 10.77 0.81 7.02
CA GLU A 197 9.40 1.26 7.22
C GLU A 197 8.47 0.13 7.68
N LEU A 198 8.60 -1.07 7.10
CA LEU A 198 7.84 -2.23 7.52
C LEU A 198 8.18 -2.64 8.95
N ARG A 199 9.47 -2.61 9.30
CA ARG A 199 9.92 -2.89 10.67
C ARG A 199 9.38 -1.88 11.68
N ASN A 200 9.13 -0.63 11.29
CA ASN A 200 8.51 0.37 12.17
C ASN A 200 7.01 0.12 12.43
N LYS A 201 6.35 -0.80 11.70
CA LYS A 201 4.94 -1.18 11.93
C LYS A 201 4.78 -2.27 13.00
N VAL A 202 5.89 -2.90 13.39
CA VAL A 202 5.92 -4.02 14.34
C VAL A 202 6.91 -3.67 15.45
N SER A 203 6.45 -3.74 16.68
CA SER A 203 7.30 -3.56 17.86
C SER A 203 7.65 -4.93 18.43
N VAL A 204 8.94 -5.26 18.50
CA VAL A 204 9.43 -6.46 19.19
C VAL A 204 10.47 -6.00 20.20
N SER A 205 10.23 -6.29 21.48
CA SER A 205 11.15 -5.90 22.54
C SER A 205 12.48 -6.63 22.41
N GLN A 206 13.53 -6.06 22.99
CA GLN A 206 14.73 -6.85 23.27
C GLN A 206 14.41 -7.95 24.29
N ALA A 207 15.20 -9.03 24.30
CA ALA A 207 15.04 -10.08 25.29
C ALA A 207 15.33 -9.53 26.70
N ILE A 208 14.33 -9.59 27.57
CA ILE A 208 14.42 -9.17 28.97
C ILE A 208 14.66 -10.40 29.84
N SER A 209 15.63 -10.33 30.76
CA SER A 209 15.85 -11.40 31.74
C SER A 209 14.79 -11.33 32.84
N ASP A 210 13.96 -12.37 32.96
CA ASP A 210 12.86 -12.51 33.93
C ASP A 210 13.24 -13.46 35.09
N GLY A 211 14.55 -13.64 35.31
CA GLY A 211 15.11 -14.48 36.37
C GLY A 211 15.98 -15.61 35.84
N GLN A 212 16.22 -16.60 36.69
CA GLN A 212 17.03 -17.77 36.36
C GLN A 212 16.33 -19.05 36.81
N TRP A 213 16.37 -20.07 35.95
CA TRP A 213 16.00 -21.43 36.27
C TRP A 213 17.22 -22.14 36.89
N ASN A 214 17.01 -22.77 38.05
CA ASN A 214 18.05 -23.47 38.82
C ASN A 214 19.35 -22.66 39.00
N GLY A 215 19.24 -21.33 39.13
CA GLY A 215 20.35 -20.40 39.38
C GLY A 215 21.40 -20.30 38.25
N SER A 216 21.16 -20.86 37.06
CA SER A 216 22.18 -20.92 36.00
C SER A 216 21.65 -20.75 34.57
N GLU A 217 20.38 -21.03 34.33
CA GLU A 217 19.76 -20.91 33.01
C GLU A 217 18.89 -19.65 32.98
N PRO A 218 19.11 -18.69 32.06
CA PRO A 218 18.35 -17.45 32.06
C PRO A 218 16.92 -17.68 31.55
N ILE A 219 15.95 -17.16 32.30
CA ILE A 219 14.57 -17.07 31.84
C ILE A 219 14.45 -15.75 31.07
N GLN A 220 14.09 -15.81 29.80
CA GLN A 220 14.03 -14.65 28.92
C GLN A 220 12.60 -14.43 28.44
N ARG A 221 12.20 -13.16 28.35
CA ARG A 221 10.90 -12.72 27.87
C ARG A 221 11.06 -11.74 26.71
N VAL A 222 10.22 -11.89 25.69
CA VAL A 222 10.11 -10.96 24.56
C VAL A 222 8.64 -10.60 24.40
N ASP A 223 8.37 -9.30 24.42
CA ASP A 223 7.05 -8.71 24.25
C ASP A 223 6.94 -8.20 22.80
N TYR A 224 5.76 -8.36 22.16
CA TYR A 224 5.54 -7.92 20.79
C TYR A 224 4.18 -7.27 20.59
N GLU A 225 4.11 -6.34 19.65
CA GLU A 225 2.89 -5.62 19.29
C GLU A 225 2.90 -5.26 17.80
N TYR A 226 1.74 -5.37 17.15
CA TYR A 226 1.51 -4.78 15.84
C TYR A 226 0.05 -4.40 15.63
N ARG A 227 -0.20 -3.49 14.68
CA ARG A 227 -1.53 -3.01 14.35
C ARG A 227 -1.78 -3.10 12.85
N VAL A 228 -2.87 -3.77 12.47
CA VAL A 228 -3.32 -3.91 11.08
C VAL A 228 -4.65 -3.20 10.91
N THR A 229 -4.75 -2.27 9.96
CA THR A 229 -5.99 -1.55 9.66
C THR A 229 -6.79 -2.23 8.56
N GLY A 230 -8.06 -1.85 8.39
CA GLY A 230 -8.92 -2.31 7.31
C GLY A 230 -8.37 -1.87 5.97
N ALA A 231 -7.69 -0.73 5.91
CA ALA A 231 -6.95 -0.32 4.73
C ALA A 231 -5.74 -1.24 4.43
N ASP A 232 -5.08 -1.76 5.45
CA ASP A 232 -4.02 -2.76 5.30
C ASP A 232 -4.57 -4.11 4.83
N LEU A 233 -5.76 -4.49 5.30
CA LEU A 233 -6.49 -5.69 4.84
C LEU A 233 -7.11 -5.53 3.44
N GLY A 234 -7.22 -4.30 2.93
CA GLY A 234 -7.90 -3.99 1.67
C GLY A 234 -9.43 -3.91 1.77
N LEU A 235 -10.00 -3.77 2.97
CA LEU A 235 -11.45 -3.61 3.17
C LEU A 235 -11.96 -2.32 2.54
N GLN A 236 -13.01 -2.42 1.73
CA GLN A 236 -13.49 -1.29 0.93
C GLN A 236 -14.21 -0.22 1.75
N ARG A 237 -15.08 -0.64 2.70
CA ARG A 237 -15.98 0.26 3.44
C ARG A 237 -15.46 0.69 4.80
N TYR A 238 -14.58 -0.10 5.39
CA TYR A 238 -14.13 0.06 6.78
C TYR A 238 -12.60 0.17 6.88
N PRO A 239 -11.97 1.16 6.23
CA PRO A 239 -10.51 1.32 6.30
C PRO A 239 -10.01 1.57 7.73
N ASP A 240 -10.84 2.18 8.58
CA ASP A 240 -10.50 2.52 9.96
C ASP A 240 -10.70 1.37 10.96
N LEU A 241 -11.27 0.23 10.53
CA LEU A 241 -11.33 -0.98 11.36
C LEU A 241 -9.89 -1.39 11.66
N ALA A 242 -9.53 -1.68 12.91
CA ALA A 242 -8.16 -2.04 13.24
C ALA A 242 -8.10 -3.25 14.15
N LEU A 243 -7.22 -4.19 13.82
CA LEU A 243 -6.79 -5.27 14.69
C LEU A 243 -5.48 -4.84 15.36
N THR A 244 -5.50 -4.74 16.68
CA THR A 244 -4.30 -4.58 17.51
C THR A 244 -3.97 -5.94 18.11
N VAL A 245 -2.75 -6.40 17.85
CA VAL A 245 -2.21 -7.65 18.38
C VAL A 245 -1.14 -7.29 19.40
N THR A 246 -1.29 -7.79 20.61
CA THR A 246 -0.27 -7.71 21.65
C THR A 246 0.06 -9.11 22.13
N GLY A 247 1.31 -9.39 22.45
CA GLY A 247 1.68 -10.70 22.96
C GLY A 247 3.00 -10.68 23.70
N SER A 248 3.26 -11.78 24.39
CA SER A 248 4.49 -11.98 25.13
C SER A 248 4.85 -13.46 25.11
N CYS A 249 6.14 -13.72 24.96
CA CYS A 249 6.73 -15.04 24.94
C CYS A 249 7.83 -15.14 25.98
N ARG A 250 7.81 -16.21 26.77
CA ARG A 250 8.78 -16.49 27.82
C ARG A 250 9.37 -17.90 27.66
N THR A 251 10.66 -18.06 27.94
CA THR A 251 11.28 -19.39 28.02
C THR A 251 10.78 -20.15 29.25
N GLU A 252 10.22 -21.33 29.03
CA GLU A 252 9.57 -22.15 30.07
C GLU A 252 10.32 -23.48 30.26
N TYR A 253 11.01 -23.58 31.40
CA TYR A 253 11.79 -24.75 31.77
C TYR A 253 10.97 -25.78 32.55
N ASN A 254 9.89 -25.37 33.22
CA ASN A 254 9.06 -26.29 34.02
C ASN A 254 8.32 -27.31 33.14
N TRP A 255 8.15 -27.04 31.85
CA TRP A 255 7.50 -27.96 30.93
C TRP A 255 8.40 -29.14 30.56
N HIS A 256 9.73 -29.03 30.71
CA HIS A 256 10.61 -30.17 30.50
C HIS A 256 10.34 -31.24 31.56
N ASN A 257 10.03 -32.44 31.11
CA ASN A 257 9.69 -33.57 31.98
C ASN A 257 10.89 -34.53 32.10
N ARG A 258 11.42 -35.00 30.96
CA ARG A 258 12.52 -35.97 30.93
C ARG A 258 13.31 -35.89 29.64
N THR A 259 14.54 -36.40 29.68
CA THR A 259 15.38 -36.67 28.50
C THR A 259 15.66 -38.16 28.43
N GLU A 260 15.30 -38.80 27.32
CA GLU A 260 15.60 -40.22 27.06
C GLU A 260 16.75 -40.34 26.06
N LYS A 261 17.66 -41.28 26.28
CA LYS A 261 18.72 -41.62 25.32
C LYS A 261 18.28 -42.81 24.46
N ARG A 262 18.06 -42.58 23.17
CA ARG A 262 17.78 -43.63 22.18
C ARG A 262 19.03 -43.96 21.38
N ARG A 263 19.33 -45.25 21.21
CA ARG A 263 20.46 -45.70 20.41
C ARG A 263 20.02 -45.99 18.98
N ILE A 264 20.68 -45.34 18.01
CA ILE A 264 20.59 -45.70 16.59
C ILE A 264 21.97 -46.16 16.13
N GLY A 265 22.11 -47.47 15.94
CA GLY A 265 23.40 -48.09 15.66
C GLY A 265 24.41 -47.83 16.79
N ARG A 266 25.47 -47.09 16.49
CA ARG A 266 26.52 -46.71 17.46
C ARG A 266 26.32 -45.33 18.08
N VAL A 267 25.34 -44.56 17.63
CA VAL A 267 25.09 -43.18 18.09
C VAL A 267 23.99 -43.20 19.14
N SER A 268 24.22 -42.51 20.26
CA SER A 268 23.20 -42.24 21.26
C SER A 268 22.65 -40.84 21.02
N VAL A 269 21.33 -40.75 20.86
CA VAL A 269 20.59 -39.51 20.61
C VAL A 269 19.67 -39.23 21.79
N SER A 270 19.63 -37.98 22.22
CA SER A 270 18.77 -37.48 23.27
C SER A 270 17.41 -37.06 22.70
N VAL A 271 16.34 -37.46 23.37
CA VAL A 271 14.96 -37.11 23.07
C VAL A 271 14.39 -36.40 24.29
N ASP A 272 14.04 -35.14 24.14
CA ASP A 272 13.45 -34.35 25.23
C ASP A 272 11.92 -34.43 25.17
N PHE A 273 11.28 -34.67 26.30
CA PHE A 273 9.83 -34.72 26.46
C PHE A 273 9.36 -33.54 27.30
N TYR A 274 8.32 -32.87 26.80
CA TYR A 274 7.70 -31.70 27.42
C TYR A 274 6.23 -31.96 27.74
N GLN A 275 5.75 -31.48 28.88
CA GLN A 275 4.34 -31.47 29.24
C GLN A 275 3.80 -30.04 29.20
N ALA A 276 2.88 -29.78 28.27
CA ALA A 276 2.24 -28.48 28.13
C ALA A 276 0.78 -28.66 27.72
N PHE A 277 -0.11 -27.78 28.17
CA PHE A 277 -1.54 -27.81 27.82
C PHE A 277 -2.21 -29.19 27.98
N GLY A 278 -1.74 -29.99 28.95
CA GLY A 278 -2.20 -31.35 29.23
C GLY A 278 -1.89 -32.38 28.13
N GLY A 279 -0.92 -32.11 27.26
CA GLY A 279 -0.35 -33.05 26.28
C GLY A 279 1.15 -33.26 26.52
N GLU A 280 1.68 -34.37 26.01
CA GLU A 280 3.12 -34.66 25.96
C GLU A 280 3.66 -34.42 24.55
N TYR A 281 4.79 -33.73 24.43
CA TYR A 281 5.45 -33.38 23.18
C TYR A 281 6.92 -33.77 23.26
N ASP A 282 7.40 -34.53 22.29
CA ASP A 282 8.80 -34.87 22.15
C ASP A 282 9.49 -34.03 21.06
N VAL A 283 10.78 -33.77 21.25
CA VAL A 283 11.65 -33.18 20.23
C VAL A 283 13.00 -33.88 20.20
N SER A 284 13.55 -34.06 19.00
CA SER A 284 14.84 -34.71 18.78
C SER A 284 15.41 -34.43 17.39
N VAL A 285 16.61 -34.96 17.12
CA VAL A 285 17.15 -34.99 15.74
C VAL A 285 16.36 -35.93 14.81
N PHE A 286 15.44 -36.76 15.32
CA PHE A 286 14.57 -37.61 14.49
C PHE A 286 13.47 -36.82 13.79
N ASP A 287 13.20 -35.59 14.23
CA ASP A 287 12.16 -34.74 13.65
C ASP A 287 12.56 -34.26 12.24
N GLY A 288 13.87 -34.15 11.98
CA GLY A 288 14.40 -33.71 10.69
C GLY A 288 15.89 -33.40 10.73
N ALA A 289 16.48 -33.25 9.54
CA ALA A 289 17.90 -32.96 9.39
C ALA A 289 18.27 -31.59 9.97
N GLU A 290 17.43 -30.57 9.80
CA GLU A 290 17.61 -29.21 10.31
C GLU A 290 16.82 -28.96 11.61
N THR A 291 17.12 -27.87 12.34
CA THR A 291 16.32 -27.42 13.49
C THR A 291 14.85 -27.23 13.10
N LEU A 292 13.93 -27.63 13.96
CA LEU A 292 12.48 -27.50 13.74
C LEU A 292 11.83 -26.90 14.98
N ALA A 293 10.70 -26.25 14.80
CA ALA A 293 9.83 -25.84 15.89
C ALA A 293 8.43 -26.43 15.69
N LYS A 294 7.91 -27.06 16.75
CA LYS A 294 6.53 -27.53 16.82
C LYS A 294 5.68 -26.50 17.55
N PHE A 295 4.71 -25.93 16.85
CA PHE A 295 3.81 -24.91 17.40
C PHE A 295 2.48 -25.54 17.83
N VAL A 296 2.05 -25.26 19.05
CA VAL A 296 0.86 -25.84 19.67
C VAL A 296 -0.03 -24.73 20.22
N LEU A 297 -1.32 -24.77 19.89
CA LEU A 297 -2.31 -23.87 20.47
C LEU A 297 -2.79 -24.41 21.83
N GLY A 298 -2.96 -23.52 22.81
CA GLY A 298 -3.58 -23.85 24.09
C GLY A 298 -5.07 -24.22 23.94
N ARG A 299 -5.63 -24.88 24.95
CA ARG A 299 -6.97 -25.48 24.85
C ARG A 299 -8.11 -24.47 24.75
N GLU A 300 -8.04 -23.37 25.47
CA GLU A 300 -9.10 -22.37 25.45
C GLU A 300 -8.55 -20.94 25.52
N PRO A 301 -9.15 -20.01 24.77
CA PRO A 301 -8.85 -18.60 24.94
C PRO A 301 -9.26 -18.15 26.35
N SER A 302 -8.35 -17.45 27.00
CA SER A 302 -8.51 -16.89 28.33
C SER A 302 -8.94 -15.41 28.26
N LYS A 303 -9.17 -14.80 29.43
CA LYS A 303 -9.50 -13.38 29.53
C LYS A 303 -8.23 -12.55 29.28
N GLY A 304 -8.25 -11.74 28.23
CA GLY A 304 -7.25 -10.72 27.94
C GLY A 304 -7.80 -9.33 28.26
N THR A 305 -7.61 -8.40 27.32
CA THR A 305 -8.32 -7.10 27.34
C THR A 305 -9.83 -7.30 27.25
N LEU A 306 -10.28 -8.28 26.47
CA LEU A 306 -11.68 -8.68 26.34
C LEU A 306 -11.86 -10.15 26.78
N GLU A 307 -13.13 -10.52 26.98
CA GLU A 307 -13.47 -11.93 27.21
C GLU A 307 -13.12 -12.76 25.97
N ARG A 308 -12.29 -13.80 26.15
CA ARG A 308 -11.81 -14.71 25.09
C ARG A 308 -10.94 -14.07 23.99
N SER A 309 -10.34 -12.90 24.22
CA SER A 309 -9.39 -12.29 23.25
C SER A 309 -7.96 -12.81 23.41
N ASN A 310 -7.61 -13.38 24.56
CA ASN A 310 -6.28 -13.92 24.82
C ASN A 310 -6.21 -15.40 24.45
N ALA A 311 -5.29 -15.78 23.57
CA ALA A 311 -4.96 -17.15 23.26
C ALA A 311 -3.52 -17.47 23.65
N SER A 312 -3.34 -18.54 24.43
CA SER A 312 -2.02 -19.07 24.74
C SER A 312 -1.54 -20.03 23.66
N TRP A 313 -0.25 -20.04 23.36
CA TRP A 313 0.38 -20.99 22.45
C TRP A 313 1.80 -21.32 22.91
N ALA A 314 2.35 -22.41 22.38
CA ALA A 314 3.69 -22.89 22.72
C ALA A 314 4.51 -23.20 21.47
N ALA A 315 5.83 -23.10 21.60
CA ALA A 315 6.78 -23.62 20.61
C ALA A 315 7.80 -24.55 21.29
N PHE A 316 7.98 -25.74 20.72
CA PHE A 316 9.00 -26.71 21.14
C PHE A 316 10.06 -26.81 20.06
N VAL A 317 11.30 -26.43 20.38
CA VAL A 317 12.39 -26.37 19.42
C VAL A 317 13.20 -27.66 19.49
N SER A 318 13.31 -28.36 18.36
CA SER A 318 14.07 -29.60 18.23
C SER A 318 15.57 -29.33 18.07
N SER A 319 16.19 -28.52 18.93
CA SER A 319 17.62 -28.17 18.80
C SER A 319 18.56 -29.18 19.45
N VAL A 320 18.06 -30.03 20.35
CA VAL A 320 18.84 -31.02 21.11
C VAL A 320 19.73 -31.90 20.23
N ASP A 321 20.96 -32.13 20.69
CA ASP A 321 22.00 -32.97 20.05
C ASP A 321 22.44 -32.53 18.64
N ARG A 322 21.96 -31.38 18.14
CA ARG A 322 22.45 -30.78 16.90
C ARG A 322 23.82 -30.16 17.10
N THR A 323 24.61 -30.12 16.04
CA THR A 323 26.00 -29.67 16.10
C THR A 323 26.14 -28.24 15.60
N SER A 324 27.14 -27.55 16.13
CA SER A 324 27.47 -26.18 15.74
C SER A 324 28.98 -26.03 15.58
N PHE A 325 29.40 -25.18 14.64
CA PHE A 325 30.79 -24.80 14.49
C PHE A 325 31.20 -23.66 15.43
N SER A 326 30.23 -22.94 15.99
CA SER A 326 30.42 -21.84 16.96
C SER A 326 29.74 -22.14 18.31
N PRO A 327 30.23 -21.59 19.43
CA PRO A 327 29.56 -21.75 20.73
C PRO A 327 28.30 -20.89 20.81
N GLY A 328 27.18 -21.48 21.25
CA GLY A 328 25.92 -20.79 21.53
C GLY A 328 25.69 -20.57 23.02
N SER A 329 25.13 -19.42 23.39
CA SER A 329 24.74 -19.08 24.78
C SER A 329 23.23 -18.82 24.95
N ASP A 330 22.50 -18.71 23.84
CA ASP A 330 21.04 -18.52 23.82
C ASP A 330 20.30 -19.71 24.46
N PRO A 331 19.20 -19.52 25.19
CA PRO A 331 18.47 -20.60 25.84
C PRO A 331 18.12 -21.78 24.94
N TRP A 332 17.74 -21.54 23.67
CA TRP A 332 17.40 -22.61 22.72
C TRP A 332 18.62 -23.26 22.08
N TYR A 333 19.70 -22.49 21.91
CA TYR A 333 20.88 -22.89 21.14
C TYR A 333 22.13 -23.06 22.00
N ARG A 334 21.98 -23.14 23.33
CA ARG A 334 23.10 -23.29 24.27
C ARG A 334 23.87 -24.57 23.99
N THR A 335 25.17 -24.44 23.76
CA THR A 335 26.03 -25.57 23.39
C THR A 335 27.04 -25.94 24.47
N THR A 336 27.52 -27.18 24.44
CA THR A 336 28.75 -27.64 25.10
C THR A 336 29.78 -28.06 24.07
N SER A 337 31.07 -27.91 24.40
CA SER A 337 32.14 -28.37 23.51
C SER A 337 32.25 -29.89 23.55
N THR A 338 32.32 -30.50 22.36
CA THR A 338 32.49 -31.95 22.20
C THR A 338 33.96 -32.38 22.16
N GLY A 339 34.90 -31.42 22.10
CA GLY A 339 36.34 -31.67 22.00
C GLY A 339 36.80 -32.31 20.68
N SER A 340 35.88 -32.62 19.76
CA SER A 340 36.20 -33.23 18.47
C SER A 340 36.17 -32.19 17.36
N THR A 341 37.32 -31.95 16.72
CA THR A 341 37.47 -31.01 15.60
C THR A 341 37.44 -31.70 14.24
N SER A 342 37.32 -33.03 14.19
CA SER A 342 37.48 -33.81 12.96
C SER A 342 36.40 -33.55 11.90
N THR A 343 35.23 -33.07 12.30
CA THR A 343 34.10 -32.74 11.42
C THR A 343 33.87 -31.24 11.26
N GLY A 344 34.75 -30.39 11.78
CA GLY A 344 34.55 -28.93 11.78
C GLY A 344 33.45 -28.43 12.73
N THR A 345 32.85 -29.31 13.54
CA THR A 345 31.78 -28.99 14.50
C THR A 345 32.23 -29.29 15.93
N ALA A 346 32.74 -28.28 16.62
CA ALA A 346 33.31 -28.43 17.96
C ALA A 346 32.28 -28.35 19.10
N TYR A 347 31.00 -28.15 18.78
CA TYR A 347 29.94 -27.89 19.74
C TYR A 347 28.67 -28.70 19.44
N THR A 348 27.95 -29.06 20.50
CA THR A 348 26.64 -29.73 20.43
C THR A 348 25.67 -29.01 21.35
N VAL A 349 24.43 -28.82 20.89
CA VAL A 349 23.35 -28.22 21.69
C VAL A 349 22.99 -29.14 22.85
N ASN A 350 22.93 -28.58 24.06
CA ASN A 350 22.62 -29.33 25.26
C ASN A 350 21.17 -29.86 25.21
N PRO A 351 20.89 -31.02 25.81
CA PRO A 351 19.52 -31.44 26.06
C PRO A 351 18.81 -30.50 27.06
N ALA A 352 17.50 -30.72 27.21
CA ALA A 352 16.62 -29.99 28.11
C ALA A 352 16.65 -28.47 27.88
N ARG A 353 16.54 -28.04 26.62
CA ARG A 353 16.36 -26.62 26.28
C ARG A 353 14.92 -26.20 26.60
N PRO A 354 14.66 -24.94 26.97
CA PRO A 354 13.32 -24.53 27.36
C PRO A 354 12.37 -24.52 26.16
N ALA A 355 11.10 -24.84 26.40
CA ALA A 355 10.03 -24.52 25.46
C ALA A 355 9.74 -23.01 25.49
N LEU A 356 8.95 -22.52 24.54
CA LEU A 356 8.39 -21.17 24.58
C LEU A 356 6.95 -21.25 25.07
N SER A 357 6.64 -20.51 26.14
CA SER A 357 5.27 -20.27 26.57
C SER A 357 4.86 -18.85 26.18
N CYS A 358 3.85 -18.73 25.34
CA CYS A 358 3.39 -17.46 24.82
C CYS A 358 1.90 -17.25 25.05
N TRP A 359 1.51 -15.98 25.07
CA TRP A 359 0.13 -15.55 24.93
C TRP A 359 0.04 -14.41 23.92
N GLN A 360 -1.12 -14.32 23.28
CA GLN A 360 -1.46 -13.26 22.33
C GLN A 360 -2.88 -12.77 22.60
N ASP A 361 -3.06 -11.46 22.70
CA ASP A 361 -4.34 -10.79 22.86
C ASP A 361 -4.69 -10.02 21.57
N ASP A 362 -5.77 -10.46 20.92
CA ASP A 362 -6.24 -9.94 19.64
C ASP A 362 -7.48 -9.06 19.85
N VAL A 363 -7.32 -7.75 19.69
CA VAL A 363 -8.38 -6.76 19.94
C VAL A 363 -8.73 -6.03 18.65
N TRP A 364 -9.97 -6.21 18.20
CA TRP A 364 -10.53 -5.42 17.11
C TRP A 364 -11.08 -4.11 17.66
N SER A 365 -10.90 -3.04 16.90
CA SER A 365 -11.38 -1.70 17.26
C SER A 365 -11.95 -0.96 16.05
N TYR A 366 -13.04 -0.24 16.27
CA TYR A 366 -13.64 0.65 15.28
C TYR A 366 -14.32 1.81 15.99
N ARG A 367 -13.98 3.06 15.62
CA ARG A 367 -14.54 4.30 16.18
C ARG A 367 -14.59 4.33 17.73
N GLY A 368 -13.51 3.85 18.37
CA GLY A 368 -13.38 3.85 19.83
C GLY A 368 -14.13 2.72 20.55
N ARG A 369 -14.76 1.79 19.83
CA ARG A 369 -15.34 0.56 20.38
C ARG A 369 -14.43 -0.63 20.07
N THR A 370 -14.39 -1.60 20.96
CA THR A 370 -13.55 -2.80 20.83
C THR A 370 -14.39 -4.08 20.83
N SER A 371 -13.91 -5.11 20.16
CA SER A 371 -14.51 -6.45 20.13
C SER A 371 -13.47 -7.52 19.77
N THR A 372 -13.90 -8.78 19.70
CA THR A 372 -13.13 -9.91 19.17
C THR A 372 -13.55 -10.22 17.73
N ALA A 373 -12.77 -11.03 17.01
CA ALA A 373 -13.07 -11.41 15.62
C ALA A 373 -14.45 -12.07 15.47
N VAL A 374 -14.90 -12.81 16.49
CA VAL A 374 -16.18 -13.54 16.50
C VAL A 374 -17.37 -12.62 16.78
N ASN A 375 -17.16 -11.54 17.54
CA ASN A 375 -18.21 -10.63 18.01
C ASN A 375 -18.16 -9.26 17.30
N LEU A 376 -17.63 -9.20 16.07
CA LEU A 376 -17.52 -7.96 15.32
C LEU A 376 -18.88 -7.30 15.05
N ASP A 377 -19.97 -8.08 15.06
CA ASP A 377 -21.34 -7.58 14.87
C ASP A 377 -21.91 -6.82 16.08
N GLN A 378 -21.25 -6.90 17.24
CA GLN A 378 -21.62 -6.14 18.43
C GLN A 378 -21.12 -4.70 18.39
N ILE A 379 -20.23 -4.36 17.45
CA ILE A 379 -19.73 -2.99 17.31
C ILE A 379 -20.79 -2.13 16.58
N PRO A 380 -21.32 -1.07 17.20
CA PRO A 380 -22.29 -0.19 16.54
C PRO A 380 -21.66 0.47 15.30
N GLU A 381 -22.47 0.69 14.26
CA GLU A 381 -22.09 1.29 12.97
C GLU A 381 -21.17 0.42 12.09
N LEU A 382 -20.59 -0.67 12.60
CA LEU A 382 -19.84 -1.63 11.81
C LEU A 382 -20.81 -2.61 11.11
N GLN A 383 -21.30 -2.22 9.94
CA GLN A 383 -22.18 -3.05 9.12
C GLN A 383 -21.38 -3.95 8.17
N LEU A 384 -20.54 -4.82 8.74
CA LEU A 384 -19.87 -5.86 7.94
C LEU A 384 -20.91 -6.85 7.43
N SER A 385 -20.77 -7.25 6.17
CA SER A 385 -21.61 -8.29 5.60
C SER A 385 -21.45 -9.61 6.38
N GLN A 386 -22.48 -10.45 6.39
CA GLN A 386 -22.43 -11.74 7.07
C GLN A 386 -21.29 -12.62 6.52
N GLY A 387 -21.08 -12.63 5.21
CA GLY A 387 -19.98 -13.35 4.59
C GLY A 387 -18.62 -12.88 5.08
N MET A 388 -18.38 -11.56 5.08
CA MET A 388 -17.11 -11.00 5.53
C MET A 388 -16.85 -11.31 7.01
N ARG A 389 -17.86 -11.22 7.87
CA ARG A 389 -17.76 -11.63 9.28
C ARG A 389 -17.30 -13.08 9.43
N ILE A 390 -17.88 -14.00 8.67
CA ILE A 390 -17.52 -15.43 8.71
C ILE A 390 -16.06 -15.61 8.26
N VAL A 391 -15.65 -14.91 7.19
CA VAL A 391 -14.26 -14.95 6.69
C VAL A 391 -13.27 -14.45 7.73
N LEU A 392 -13.51 -13.27 8.31
CA LEU A 392 -12.62 -12.67 9.32
C LEU A 392 -12.57 -13.54 10.59
N ALA A 393 -13.72 -13.99 11.09
CA ALA A 393 -13.78 -14.89 12.23
C ALA A 393 -13.07 -16.21 11.96
N ARG A 394 -13.14 -16.73 10.73
CA ARG A 394 -12.47 -17.98 10.36
C ARG A 394 -10.96 -17.84 10.27
N LEU A 395 -10.48 -16.79 9.60
CA LEU A 395 -9.06 -16.61 9.28
C LEU A 395 -8.27 -15.97 10.43
N MET A 396 -8.94 -15.27 11.35
CA MET A 396 -8.30 -14.52 12.45
C MET A 396 -8.84 -14.90 13.83
N ALA A 397 -9.40 -16.10 14.01
CA ALA A 397 -9.76 -16.62 15.33
C ALA A 397 -8.56 -17.19 16.11
N SER A 398 -7.45 -17.50 15.45
CA SER A 398 -6.25 -18.06 16.06
C SER A 398 -5.04 -17.11 15.88
N PRO A 399 -4.09 -17.09 16.84
CA PRO A 399 -2.88 -16.31 16.71
C PRO A 399 -2.15 -16.58 15.39
N MET A 400 -2.00 -15.53 14.58
CA MET A 400 -1.37 -15.66 13.26
C MET A 400 0.07 -16.20 13.36
N ILE A 401 0.78 -15.86 14.43
CA ILE A 401 2.14 -16.37 14.68
C ILE A 401 2.19 -17.88 14.88
N GLN A 402 1.23 -18.44 15.60
CA GLN A 402 1.11 -19.88 15.77
C GLN A 402 0.72 -20.53 14.44
N HIS A 403 -0.22 -19.95 13.71
CA HIS A 403 -0.64 -20.44 12.41
C HIS A 403 0.53 -20.50 11.43
N ILE A 404 1.23 -19.39 11.22
CA ILE A 404 2.39 -19.28 10.32
C ILE A 404 3.52 -20.20 10.78
N GLY A 405 3.89 -20.17 12.07
CA GLY A 405 4.92 -21.06 12.61
C GLY A 405 4.63 -22.52 12.33
N SER A 406 3.37 -22.95 12.52
CA SER A 406 2.96 -24.34 12.27
C SER A 406 3.00 -24.75 10.80
N ARG A 407 2.94 -23.80 9.84
CA ARG A 407 2.97 -24.06 8.39
C ARG A 407 4.36 -23.94 7.78
N LEU A 408 5.25 -23.18 8.39
CA LEU A 408 6.62 -22.99 7.90
C LEU A 408 7.53 -24.20 8.16
N GLY A 409 7.23 -25.05 9.14
CA GLY A 409 8.06 -26.21 9.47
C GLY A 409 9.52 -25.80 9.75
N PRO A 410 10.53 -26.35 9.04
CA PRO A 410 11.93 -25.95 9.21
C PRO A 410 12.16 -24.46 8.99
N SER A 411 11.45 -23.83 8.05
CA SER A 411 11.64 -22.41 7.73
C SER A 411 11.14 -21.45 8.83
N SER A 412 10.49 -21.96 9.88
CA SER A 412 10.05 -21.16 11.03
C SER A 412 11.23 -20.61 11.85
N LEU A 413 12.38 -21.28 11.82
CA LEU A 413 13.59 -20.85 12.52
C LEU A 413 14.65 -20.39 11.53
N LYS A 414 15.31 -19.28 11.85
CA LYS A 414 16.45 -18.76 11.08
C LYS A 414 17.63 -19.72 11.12
N SER A 415 17.84 -20.37 12.27
CA SER A 415 18.89 -21.38 12.45
C SER A 415 18.83 -22.49 11.39
N SER A 416 17.63 -22.91 11.00
CA SER A 416 17.39 -23.94 9.98
C SER A 416 17.70 -23.47 8.58
N THR A 417 17.43 -22.20 8.27
CA THR A 417 17.65 -21.65 6.93
C THR A 417 19.12 -21.51 6.53
N THR A 418 20.01 -21.47 7.52
CA THR A 418 21.47 -21.43 7.33
C THR A 418 22.15 -22.74 7.71
N ALA A 419 21.38 -23.78 8.05
CA ALA A 419 21.91 -25.07 8.46
C ALA A 419 22.34 -25.92 7.26
N ILE A 420 23.34 -26.78 7.46
CA ILE A 420 23.73 -27.84 6.54
C ILE A 420 23.42 -29.16 7.24
N GLY A 421 22.22 -29.68 7.01
CA GLY A 421 21.69 -30.80 7.79
C GLY A 421 21.62 -30.44 9.27
N GLN A 422 22.28 -31.22 10.12
CA GLN A 422 22.26 -31.03 11.59
C GLN A 422 23.25 -29.96 12.09
N ILE A 423 24.02 -29.34 11.18
CA ILE A 423 25.07 -28.38 11.51
C ILE A 423 24.57 -26.96 11.28
N PHE A 424 24.67 -26.08 12.28
CA PHE A 424 24.30 -24.66 12.16
C PHE A 424 25.25 -23.74 12.94
N ASP A 425 25.01 -22.42 12.91
CA ASP A 425 25.75 -21.43 13.69
C ASP A 425 24.98 -21.05 14.97
N ALA A 426 25.34 -21.65 16.10
CA ALA A 426 24.67 -21.37 17.37
C ALA A 426 24.99 -19.97 17.93
N GLN A 427 26.12 -19.37 17.56
CA GLN A 427 26.49 -18.02 17.99
C GLN A 427 25.62 -16.94 17.34
N HIS A 428 25.23 -17.14 16.08
CA HIS A 428 24.39 -16.20 15.32
C HIS A 428 22.89 -16.58 15.34
N SER A 429 22.51 -17.58 16.14
CA SER A 429 21.12 -18.00 16.33
C SER A 429 20.63 -17.57 17.71
N SER A 430 19.45 -16.94 17.77
CA SER A 430 18.79 -16.60 19.03
C SER A 430 17.28 -16.74 18.94
N PHE A 431 16.65 -17.13 20.04
CA PHE A 431 15.19 -17.26 20.07
C PHE A 431 14.49 -15.92 19.80
N GLN A 432 15.10 -14.82 20.22
CA GLN A 432 14.60 -13.46 19.96
C GLN A 432 14.58 -13.16 18.46
N ALA A 433 15.66 -13.46 17.73
CA ALA A 433 15.73 -13.19 16.29
C ALA A 433 14.74 -14.06 15.50
N ASP A 434 14.55 -15.32 15.92
CA ASP A 434 13.53 -16.21 15.35
C ASP A 434 12.12 -15.67 15.62
N LEU A 435 11.85 -15.21 16.85
CA LEU A 435 10.57 -14.64 17.22
C LEU A 435 10.29 -13.32 16.48
N GLU A 436 11.27 -12.41 16.37
CA GLU A 436 11.14 -11.16 15.61
C GLU A 436 10.75 -11.45 14.15
N ARG A 437 11.43 -12.43 13.53
CA ARG A 437 11.13 -12.87 12.16
C ARG A 437 9.71 -13.42 12.03
N LEU A 438 9.27 -14.25 12.99
CA LEU A 438 7.92 -14.81 13.00
C LEU A 438 6.85 -13.76 13.25
N VAL A 439 7.07 -12.78 14.14
CA VAL A 439 6.13 -11.67 14.38
C VAL A 439 6.00 -10.80 13.13
N LEU A 440 7.11 -10.47 12.46
CA LEU A 440 7.08 -9.73 11.18
C LEU A 440 6.31 -10.53 10.11
N ALA A 441 6.56 -11.83 9.99
CA ALA A 441 5.83 -12.69 9.06
C ALA A 441 4.33 -12.73 9.40
N SER A 442 3.98 -12.74 10.69
CA SER A 442 2.60 -12.73 11.17
C SER A 442 1.89 -11.43 10.84
N TYR A 443 2.54 -10.29 10.98
CA TYR A 443 2.00 -8.99 10.58
C TYR A 443 1.72 -8.95 9.06
N ILE A 444 2.65 -9.43 8.24
CA ILE A 444 2.50 -9.50 6.78
C ILE A 444 1.36 -10.45 6.42
N ALA A 445 1.35 -11.67 6.97
CA ALA A 445 0.29 -12.65 6.74
C ALA A 445 -1.09 -12.12 7.17
N THR A 446 -1.17 -11.43 8.31
CA THR A 446 -2.41 -10.79 8.77
C THR A 446 -2.87 -9.73 7.78
N SER A 447 -1.96 -8.86 7.33
CA SER A 447 -2.29 -7.79 6.37
C SER A 447 -2.77 -8.33 5.02
N ASN A 448 -2.23 -9.48 4.59
CA ASN A 448 -2.52 -10.05 3.27
C ASN A 448 -3.58 -11.14 3.31
N ILE A 449 -4.13 -11.49 4.47
CA ILE A 449 -4.96 -12.68 4.66
C ILE A 449 -6.16 -12.76 3.70
N LEU A 450 -6.78 -11.62 3.39
CA LEU A 450 -7.88 -11.54 2.43
C LEU A 450 -7.38 -11.68 0.98
N THR A 451 -6.24 -11.08 0.65
CA THR A 451 -5.62 -11.20 -0.68
C THR A 451 -5.06 -12.60 -0.91
N ASP A 452 -4.57 -13.28 0.13
CA ASP A 452 -4.11 -14.66 0.04
C ASP A 452 -5.27 -15.65 -0.15
N SER A 453 -6.48 -15.30 0.30
CA SER A 453 -7.71 -16.08 0.04
C SER A 453 -8.03 -16.24 -1.44
N THR A 454 -7.43 -15.43 -2.31
CA THR A 454 -7.66 -15.46 -3.75
C THR A 454 -6.58 -16.15 -4.56
N LEU A 455 -5.58 -16.72 -3.87
CA LEU A 455 -4.38 -17.32 -4.49
C LEU A 455 -4.33 -18.84 -4.35
N TYR A 456 -5.43 -19.47 -3.91
CA TYR A 456 -5.54 -20.92 -3.85
C TYR A 456 -5.66 -21.51 -5.27
N PRO A 457 -5.09 -22.71 -5.50
CA PRO A 457 -5.15 -23.34 -6.82
C PRO A 457 -6.60 -23.69 -7.20
N PRO A 458 -6.94 -23.63 -8.51
CA PRO A 458 -8.26 -24.03 -8.98
C PRO A 458 -8.51 -25.51 -8.65
N GLY A 459 -9.72 -25.84 -8.20
CA GLY A 459 -10.11 -27.20 -7.82
C GLY A 459 -9.70 -27.62 -6.39
N ALA A 460 -9.15 -26.72 -5.58
CA ALA A 460 -8.86 -26.98 -4.15
C ALA A 460 -10.11 -27.43 -3.36
N ASP A 461 -11.29 -27.01 -3.82
CA ASP A 461 -12.60 -27.36 -3.25
C ASP A 461 -13.02 -28.81 -3.46
N SER A 462 -12.32 -29.58 -4.30
CA SER A 462 -12.58 -31.01 -4.52
C SER A 462 -12.21 -31.89 -3.33
N VAL A 463 -11.23 -31.46 -2.53
CA VAL A 463 -10.76 -32.19 -1.33
C VAL A 463 -11.08 -31.41 -0.07
N VAL A 464 -10.74 -30.12 -0.03
CA VAL A 464 -10.97 -29.27 1.14
C VAL A 464 -12.11 -28.30 0.80
N PRO A 465 -13.30 -28.43 1.41
CA PRO A 465 -14.44 -27.59 1.06
C PRO A 465 -14.15 -26.10 1.27
N ASN A 466 -14.72 -25.26 0.40
CA ASN A 466 -14.69 -23.81 0.54
C ASN A 466 -15.84 -23.34 1.44
N LEU A 467 -15.51 -22.71 2.57
CA LEU A 467 -16.45 -22.23 3.58
C LEU A 467 -17.45 -21.21 3.03
N VAL A 468 -17.04 -20.41 2.04
CA VAL A 468 -17.85 -19.31 1.49
C VAL A 468 -18.69 -19.71 0.28
N LYS A 469 -18.60 -20.97 -0.15
CA LYS A 469 -19.37 -21.53 -1.27
C LYS A 469 -20.74 -21.96 -0.75
N ALA A 470 -21.80 -21.38 -1.31
CA ALA A 470 -23.17 -21.74 -0.96
C ALA A 470 -23.57 -23.11 -1.55
N SER A 471 -24.74 -23.62 -1.16
CA SER A 471 -25.27 -24.92 -1.62
C SER A 471 -25.49 -25.00 -3.14
N ASN A 472 -25.68 -23.86 -3.80
CA ASN A 472 -25.77 -23.76 -5.26
C ASN A 472 -24.40 -23.81 -5.97
N GLY A 473 -23.31 -23.93 -5.22
CA GLY A 473 -21.95 -23.96 -5.75
C GLY A 473 -21.36 -22.59 -6.11
N GLN A 474 -22.04 -21.48 -5.83
CA GLN A 474 -21.53 -20.13 -6.05
C GLN A 474 -21.01 -19.52 -4.75
N VAL A 475 -19.99 -18.65 -4.86
CA VAL A 475 -19.50 -17.86 -3.73
C VAL A 475 -20.36 -16.61 -3.59
N SER A 476 -20.76 -16.28 -2.36
CA SER A 476 -21.62 -15.12 -2.12
C SER A 476 -20.89 -13.80 -2.38
N ASP A 477 -21.52 -12.86 -3.09
CA ASP A 477 -21.02 -11.48 -3.24
C ASP A 477 -20.71 -10.78 -1.91
N SER A 478 -21.34 -11.22 -0.83
CA SER A 478 -21.12 -10.67 0.51
C SER A 478 -19.66 -10.82 0.99
N VAL A 479 -18.89 -11.78 0.49
CA VAL A 479 -17.49 -11.97 0.89
C VAL A 479 -16.50 -11.10 0.11
N ALA A 480 -16.95 -10.40 -0.94
CA ALA A 480 -16.10 -9.61 -1.83
C ALA A 480 -15.96 -8.12 -1.41
N ASP A 481 -16.13 -7.80 -0.12
CA ASP A 481 -16.03 -6.43 0.41
C ASP A 481 -14.59 -5.97 0.69
N PHE A 482 -13.65 -6.46 -0.11
CA PHE A 482 -12.24 -6.07 -0.10
C PHE A 482 -11.72 -5.93 -1.53
N ILE A 483 -10.51 -5.41 -1.67
CA ILE A 483 -9.85 -5.19 -2.94
C ILE A 483 -8.47 -5.87 -2.93
N VAL A 484 -7.98 -6.22 -4.12
CA VAL A 484 -6.71 -6.95 -4.32
C VAL A 484 -5.73 -6.10 -5.11
N TRP A 485 -4.44 -6.14 -4.73
CA TRP A 485 -3.38 -5.35 -5.37
C TRP A 485 -2.80 -6.09 -6.56
N SER A 486 -2.65 -5.39 -7.68
CA SER A 486 -2.00 -5.91 -8.88
C SER A 486 -1.35 -4.78 -9.68
N PRO A 487 -0.15 -4.99 -10.25
CA PRO A 487 0.47 -4.02 -11.15
C PRO A 487 -0.28 -3.87 -12.49
N GLU A 488 -1.15 -4.83 -12.84
CA GLU A 488 -1.89 -4.83 -14.11
C GLU A 488 -3.18 -4.00 -14.09
N VAL A 489 -3.58 -3.53 -12.91
CA VAL A 489 -4.77 -2.72 -12.72
C VAL A 489 -4.41 -1.35 -12.16
N SER A 490 -5.26 -0.37 -12.43
CA SER A 490 -5.17 0.97 -11.89
C SER A 490 -6.53 1.41 -11.35
N ALA A 491 -6.56 1.82 -10.10
CA ALA A 491 -7.69 2.45 -9.46
C ALA A 491 -7.67 3.95 -9.76
N LEU A 492 -8.67 4.45 -10.48
CA LEU A 492 -8.80 5.88 -10.79
C LEU A 492 -9.70 6.56 -9.77
N ASP A 493 -9.34 7.76 -9.32
CA ASP A 493 -10.19 8.58 -8.45
C ASP A 493 -11.42 9.06 -9.23
N LEU A 494 -12.61 8.55 -8.85
CA LEU A 494 -13.85 8.86 -9.54
C LEU A 494 -14.18 10.36 -9.50
N THR A 495 -13.78 11.04 -8.42
CA THR A 495 -13.97 12.48 -8.26
C THR A 495 -13.22 13.21 -9.37
N VAL A 496 -11.94 12.90 -9.57
CA VAL A 496 -11.10 13.52 -10.60
C VAL A 496 -11.61 13.19 -11.99
N VAL A 497 -12.01 11.93 -12.21
CA VAL A 497 -12.56 11.44 -13.49
C VAL A 497 -13.82 12.22 -13.91
N VAL A 498 -14.72 12.54 -12.98
CA VAL A 498 -15.96 13.25 -13.30
C VAL A 498 -15.75 14.77 -13.33
N VAL A 499 -15.01 15.30 -12.36
CA VAL A 499 -14.89 16.74 -12.13
C VAL A 499 -14.16 17.45 -13.27
N ILE A 500 -13.04 16.91 -13.77
CA ILE A 500 -12.23 17.60 -14.80
C ILE A 500 -13.02 17.78 -16.12
N PRO A 501 -13.65 16.74 -16.71
CA PRO A 501 -14.49 16.91 -17.90
C PRO A 501 -15.66 17.86 -17.66
N CYS A 502 -16.32 17.78 -16.51
CA CYS A 502 -17.42 18.70 -16.17
C CYS A 502 -16.94 20.16 -16.13
N PHE A 503 -15.84 20.45 -15.42
CA PHE A 503 -15.28 21.81 -15.39
C PHE A 503 -14.84 22.29 -16.77
N LEU A 504 -14.24 21.42 -17.59
CA LEU A 504 -13.86 21.76 -18.95
C LEU A 504 -15.08 22.15 -19.80
N THR A 505 -16.16 21.37 -19.74
CA THR A 505 -17.40 21.68 -20.48
C THR A 505 -18.05 22.98 -20.00
N VAL A 506 -18.11 23.21 -18.69
CA VAL A 506 -18.67 24.44 -18.11
C VAL A 506 -17.83 25.66 -18.50
N LEU A 507 -16.49 25.58 -18.40
CA LEU A 507 -15.61 26.68 -18.81
C LEU A 507 -15.66 26.93 -20.31
N TRP A 508 -15.75 25.88 -21.12
CA TRP A 508 -15.90 26.02 -22.56
C TRP A 508 -17.23 26.70 -22.93
N LEU A 509 -18.34 26.29 -22.31
CA LEU A 509 -19.64 26.94 -22.48
C LEU A 509 -19.61 28.39 -21.99
N ALA A 510 -19.00 28.66 -20.84
CA ALA A 510 -18.85 30.01 -20.31
C ALA A 510 -18.04 30.89 -21.27
N ALA A 511 -16.91 30.40 -21.79
CA ALA A 511 -16.12 31.10 -22.78
C ALA A 511 -16.95 31.38 -24.04
N LEU A 512 -17.69 30.39 -24.55
CA LEU A 512 -18.54 30.55 -25.73
C LEU A 512 -19.64 31.59 -25.51
N VAL A 513 -20.38 31.50 -24.39
CA VAL A 513 -21.44 32.45 -24.05
C VAL A 513 -20.87 33.85 -23.85
N LEU A 514 -19.76 34.01 -23.12
CA LEU A 514 -19.13 35.30 -22.92
C LEU A 514 -18.67 35.92 -24.23
N LEU A 515 -18.06 35.15 -25.13
CA LEU A 515 -17.62 35.64 -26.45
C LEU A 515 -18.78 35.96 -27.38
N CYS A 516 -19.92 35.26 -27.26
CA CYS A 516 -21.13 35.54 -28.04
C CYS A 516 -21.97 36.69 -27.45
N CYS A 517 -21.87 36.99 -26.16
CA CYS A 517 -22.60 38.08 -25.51
C CYS A 517 -22.12 39.46 -25.99
N ARG A 518 -23.07 40.36 -26.27
CA ARG A 518 -22.83 41.70 -26.84
C ARG A 518 -21.73 42.55 -26.20
N PRO A 519 -21.57 42.64 -24.85
CA PRO A 519 -20.53 43.50 -24.28
C PRO A 519 -19.10 43.01 -24.54
N LEU A 520 -18.89 41.70 -24.66
CA LEU A 520 -17.56 41.08 -24.84
C LEU A 520 -17.25 40.71 -26.28
N ASN A 521 -18.26 40.62 -27.17
CA ASN A 521 -18.06 40.47 -28.61
C ASN A 521 -17.19 41.62 -29.19
N ILE A 522 -17.22 42.79 -28.56
CA ILE A 522 -16.36 43.93 -28.87
C ILE A 522 -14.86 43.56 -28.75
N VAL A 523 -14.48 42.73 -27.78
CA VAL A 523 -13.10 42.20 -27.64
C VAL A 523 -12.80 41.20 -28.77
N GLY A 524 -13.81 40.46 -29.23
CA GLY A 524 -13.70 39.62 -30.43
C GLY A 524 -13.40 40.41 -31.72
N ALA A 525 -13.67 41.71 -31.76
CA ALA A 525 -13.25 42.58 -32.88
C ALA A 525 -11.74 42.88 -32.86
N LEU A 526 -11.04 42.60 -31.74
CA LEU A 526 -9.58 42.70 -31.66
C LEU A 526 -8.84 41.54 -32.34
N ASP A 527 -9.57 40.56 -32.85
CA ASP A 527 -9.01 39.47 -33.65
C ASP A 527 -8.38 40.06 -34.92
N SER A 528 -7.11 39.72 -35.18
CA SER A 528 -6.35 40.27 -36.31
C SER A 528 -7.06 40.07 -37.64
N LYS A 529 -7.81 38.97 -37.82
CA LYS A 529 -8.59 38.73 -39.04
C LYS A 529 -9.73 39.74 -39.22
N LYS A 530 -10.42 40.09 -38.14
CA LYS A 530 -11.52 41.07 -38.19
C LYS A 530 -10.99 42.49 -38.33
N MET A 531 -9.93 42.84 -37.61
CA MET A 531 -9.24 44.12 -37.82
C MET A 531 -8.76 44.27 -39.26
N PHE A 532 -8.15 43.21 -39.81
CA PHE A 532 -7.69 43.20 -41.20
C PHE A 532 -8.84 43.32 -42.20
N GLN A 533 -9.95 42.61 -41.97
CA GLN A 533 -11.15 42.74 -42.81
C GLN A 533 -11.71 44.16 -42.79
N VAL A 534 -11.81 44.78 -41.61
CA VAL A 534 -12.26 46.18 -41.48
C VAL A 534 -11.32 47.12 -42.21
N LEU A 535 -10.01 46.95 -42.04
CA LEU A 535 -8.99 47.77 -42.70
C LEU A 535 -9.04 47.65 -44.24
N MET A 536 -9.19 46.43 -44.76
CA MET A 536 -9.31 46.17 -46.20
C MET A 536 -10.63 46.68 -46.78
N THR A 537 -11.71 46.71 -45.99
CA THR A 537 -12.98 47.32 -46.44
C THR A 537 -12.95 48.84 -46.41
N GLU A 538 -12.19 49.45 -45.51
CA GLU A 538 -12.11 50.90 -45.34
C GLU A 538 -11.05 51.53 -46.27
N TYR A 539 -10.00 50.76 -46.62
CA TYR A 539 -8.93 51.16 -47.54
C TYR A 539 -8.72 50.07 -48.61
N PRO A 540 -9.60 49.97 -49.62
CA PRO A 540 -9.52 48.92 -50.65
C PRO A 540 -8.26 49.00 -51.52
N ASP A 541 -7.61 50.16 -51.59
CA ASP A 541 -6.41 50.40 -52.40
C ASP A 541 -5.09 50.22 -51.61
N ALA A 542 -5.15 49.96 -50.29
CA ALA A 542 -3.96 49.77 -49.47
C ALA A 542 -3.24 48.46 -49.83
N THR A 543 -2.00 48.56 -50.32
CA THR A 543 -1.18 47.38 -50.67
C THR A 543 -0.17 47.09 -49.56
N LEU A 544 -0.19 45.85 -49.05
CA LEU A 544 0.67 45.40 -47.97
C LEU A 544 2.07 45.12 -48.53
N LYS A 545 3.02 46.06 -48.35
CA LYS A 545 4.43 45.83 -48.67
C LYS A 545 5.15 45.26 -47.45
N GLN A 546 5.80 44.13 -47.62
CA GLN A 546 6.64 43.55 -46.59
C GLN A 546 7.95 44.35 -46.55
N GLY A 547 8.12 45.21 -45.54
CA GLY A 547 9.28 46.10 -45.41
C GLY A 547 10.59 45.31 -45.35
N THR A 548 11.49 45.57 -46.30
CA THR A 548 12.72 44.78 -46.52
C THR A 548 13.82 44.99 -45.48
N GLU A 549 13.74 46.00 -44.60
CA GLU A 549 14.84 46.33 -43.69
C GLU A 549 14.59 46.07 -42.19
N SER A 550 13.37 45.72 -41.76
CA SER A 550 13.12 45.44 -40.33
C SER A 550 12.15 44.30 -40.04
N GLY A 551 11.62 43.62 -41.07
CA GLY A 551 10.60 42.58 -40.90
C GLY A 551 9.28 43.10 -40.30
N LYS A 552 9.12 44.42 -40.14
CA LYS A 552 7.84 45.04 -39.79
C LYS A 552 7.07 45.34 -41.07
N PRO A 553 5.78 44.97 -41.16
CA PRO A 553 4.94 45.39 -42.28
C PRO A 553 4.79 46.92 -42.24
N GLU A 554 5.11 47.59 -43.34
CA GLU A 554 4.86 49.01 -43.55
C GLU A 554 3.64 49.16 -44.45
N TRP A 555 2.74 50.06 -44.06
CA TRP A 555 1.54 50.39 -44.81
C TRP A 555 1.82 51.65 -45.62
N ASP A 556 1.79 51.55 -46.95
CA ASP A 556 1.53 52.70 -47.81
C ASP A 556 0.01 52.87 -47.80
N LEU A 557 -0.49 53.82 -47.00
CA LEU A 557 -1.90 54.22 -46.95
C LEU A 557 -2.23 55.21 -48.07
#